data_AF-A0A136NPN8-F1
#
_entry.id   AF-A0A136NPN8-F1
#
_cell.length_a   1.000
_cell.length_b   1.000
_cell.length_c   1.000
_cell.angle_alpha   90.00
_cell.angle_beta   90.00
_cell.angle_gamma   90.00
#
_symmetry.space_group_name_H-M   'P 1'
#
loop_
_entity.id
_entity.type
_entity.pdbx_description
1 polymer ?
#
loop_
_entity_poly.entity_id
_entity_poly.type
_entity_poly.pdbx_seq_one_letter_code
_entity_poly.pdbx_strand_id
1 'polypeptide(L)'
;MNTYEFKGNKFRLKELTLGVLNAASPLLAAYRQEFYRLTEDTDTSQLDELKNEIELITDALNTAESDALPEKEINKLGTRLNDLKKKLNKAPYINQQKFLKEMESIALLNVLTDTKLLSDVLNGILVNENGDEIKINESHLNCADSFEFIKQVIADFFLIIQTSRLMPKA
;
A
#
# COMPACT_ATOMS: atom_id res chain seq x y z
N MET A 1 20.49 4.96 3.46
CA MET A 1 19.44 4.82 4.48
C MET A 1 18.92 6.22 4.75
N ASN A 2 17.62 6.47 4.61
CA ASN A 2 17.07 7.80 4.80
C ASN A 2 17.13 8.16 6.30
N THR A 3 17.49 9.42 6.58
CA THR A 3 17.51 9.99 7.93
C THR A 3 16.40 11.03 8.01
N TYR A 4 15.59 10.95 9.06
CA TYR A 4 14.47 11.84 9.29
C TYR A 4 14.80 12.76 10.47
N GLU A 5 14.54 14.05 10.34
CA GLU A 5 14.70 15.01 11.43
C GLU A 5 13.33 15.40 11.98
N PHE A 6 13.14 15.25 13.29
CA PHE A 6 11.91 15.60 13.96
C PHE A 6 12.16 16.12 15.37
N LYS A 7 11.66 17.32 15.68
CA LYS A 7 11.88 18.04 16.95
C LYS A 7 13.37 18.10 17.35
N GLY A 8 14.25 18.39 16.38
CA GLY A 8 15.70 18.49 16.59
C GLY A 8 16.42 17.16 16.84
N ASN A 9 15.73 16.03 16.69
CA ASN A 9 16.32 14.70 16.80
C ASN A 9 16.38 14.03 15.43
N LYS A 10 17.42 13.24 15.20
CA LYS A 10 17.58 12.46 13.98
C LYS A 10 17.21 11.01 14.20
N PHE A 11 16.45 10.47 13.25
CA PHE A 11 15.93 9.12 13.27
C PHE A 11 16.31 8.39 11.98
N ARG A 12 16.40 7.07 12.04
CA ARG A 12 16.54 6.19 10.89
C ARG A 12 15.66 4.95 11.08
N LEU A 13 15.24 4.34 9.98
CA LEU A 13 14.55 3.05 10.04
C LEU A 13 15.48 1.98 10.63
N LYS A 14 14.90 1.04 11.39
CA LYS A 14 15.58 -0.19 11.80
C LYS A 14 15.80 -1.10 10.59
N GLU A 15 16.77 -2.01 10.72
CA GLU A 15 16.93 -3.09 9.74
C GLU A 15 15.67 -3.95 9.69
N LEU A 16 15.31 -4.39 8.49
CA LEU A 16 14.08 -5.14 8.27
C LEU A 16 14.21 -6.56 8.84
N THR A 17 13.72 -6.74 10.06
CA THR A 17 13.66 -8.01 10.77
C THR A 17 12.20 -8.40 11.04
N LEU A 18 11.95 -9.65 11.42
CA LEU A 18 10.62 -10.11 11.81
C LEU A 18 10.02 -9.29 12.96
N GLY A 19 10.86 -8.86 13.91
CA GLY A 19 10.43 -8.00 15.02
C GLY A 19 9.92 -6.64 14.55
N VAL A 20 10.61 -6.03 13.57
CA VAL A 20 10.20 -4.75 12.97
C VAL A 20 8.90 -4.90 12.16
N LEU A 21 8.75 -5.99 11.40
CA LEU A 21 7.50 -6.30 10.69
C LEU A 21 6.33 -6.49 11.65
N ASN A 22 6.55 -7.22 12.74
CA ASN A 22 5.53 -7.44 13.76
C ASN A 22 5.12 -6.13 14.43
N ALA A 23 6.08 -5.23 14.72
CA ALA A 23 5.82 -3.93 15.30
C ALA A 23 5.02 -2.99 14.37
N ALA A 24 5.16 -3.15 13.05
CA ALA A 24 4.39 -2.38 12.07
C ALA A 24 3.05 -3.04 11.68
N SER A 25 2.84 -4.31 12.02
CA SER A 25 1.61 -5.03 11.69
C SER A 25 0.32 -4.36 12.21
N PRO A 26 0.29 -3.69 13.38
CA PRO A 26 -0.90 -2.98 13.84
C PRO A 26 -1.32 -1.85 12.90
N LEU A 27 -0.36 -1.16 12.26
CA LEU A 27 -0.65 -0.12 11.28
C LEU A 27 -1.41 -0.69 10.08
N LEU A 28 -0.93 -1.80 9.54
CA LEU A 28 -1.55 -2.50 8.42
C LEU A 28 -2.95 -3.03 8.78
N ALA A 29 -3.09 -3.58 9.99
CA ALA A 29 -4.37 -4.08 10.49
C ALA A 29 -5.38 -2.94 10.63
N ALA A 30 -4.99 -1.82 11.26
CA ALA A 30 -5.84 -0.65 11.43
C ALA A 30 -6.27 -0.07 10.07
N TYR A 31 -5.35 0.07 9.12
CA TYR A 31 -5.66 0.52 7.77
C TYR A 31 -6.66 -0.40 7.07
N ARG A 32 -6.45 -1.73 7.11
CA ARG A 32 -7.37 -2.68 6.49
C ARG A 32 -8.76 -2.67 7.12
N GLN A 33 -8.83 -2.59 8.44
CA GLN A 33 -10.09 -2.50 9.16
C GLN A 33 -10.84 -1.22 8.81
N GLU A 34 -10.15 -0.09 8.77
CA GLU A 34 -10.77 1.20 8.46
C GLU A 34 -11.21 1.27 6.99
N PHE A 35 -10.38 0.77 6.06
CA PHE A 35 -10.74 0.69 4.65
C PHE A 35 -11.95 -0.21 4.42
N TYR A 36 -11.98 -1.40 5.06
CA TYR A 36 -13.13 -2.29 5.02
C TYR A 36 -14.39 -1.59 5.55
N ARG A 37 -14.31 -0.95 6.71
CA ARG A 37 -15.44 -0.21 7.31
C ARG A 37 -15.98 0.89 6.39
N LEU A 38 -15.10 1.56 5.64
CA LEU A 38 -15.50 2.61 4.68
C LEU A 38 -16.07 2.06 3.36
N THR A 39 -15.88 0.77 3.09
CA THR A 39 -16.24 0.14 1.80
C THR A 39 -17.19 -1.05 1.95
N GLU A 40 -17.62 -1.40 3.16
CA GLU A 40 -18.40 -2.61 3.44
C GLU A 40 -19.72 -2.72 2.66
N ASP A 41 -20.35 -1.58 2.38
CA ASP A 41 -21.61 -1.50 1.62
C ASP A 41 -21.39 -1.37 0.10
N THR A 42 -20.14 -1.37 -0.37
CA THR A 42 -19.80 -1.21 -1.79
C THR A 42 -19.61 -2.56 -2.45
N ASP A 43 -20.52 -2.92 -3.35
CA ASP A 43 -20.35 -4.12 -4.19
C ASP A 43 -19.27 -3.88 -5.26
N THR A 44 -18.10 -4.48 -5.05
CA THR A 44 -16.97 -4.47 -5.99
C THR A 44 -16.88 -5.72 -6.86
N SER A 45 -17.78 -6.70 -6.71
CA SER A 45 -17.64 -8.03 -7.31
C SER A 45 -17.41 -7.97 -8.82
N GLN A 46 -18.19 -7.17 -9.54
CA GLN A 46 -18.03 -7.03 -11.00
C GLN A 46 -16.75 -6.27 -11.40
N LEU A 47 -16.29 -5.33 -10.57
CA LEU A 47 -15.04 -4.62 -10.81
C LEU A 47 -13.86 -5.56 -10.60
N ASP A 48 -13.90 -6.39 -9.55
CA ASP A 48 -12.86 -7.33 -9.18
C ASP A 48 -12.77 -8.48 -10.19
N GLU A 49 -13.91 -9.04 -10.62
CA GLU A 49 -13.96 -10.01 -11.72
C GLU A 49 -13.31 -9.45 -12.99
N LEU A 50 -13.61 -8.21 -13.36
CA LEU A 50 -13.07 -7.59 -14.56
C LEU A 50 -11.56 -7.35 -14.46
N LYS A 51 -11.07 -6.91 -13.29
CA LYS A 51 -9.64 -6.71 -13.03
C LYS A 51 -8.88 -8.04 -13.06
N ASN A 52 -9.40 -9.06 -12.38
CA ASN A 52 -8.80 -10.40 -12.36
C ASN A 52 -8.76 -11.01 -13.76
N GLU A 53 -9.82 -10.85 -14.57
CA GLU A 53 -9.82 -11.35 -15.94
C GLU A 53 -8.78 -10.62 -16.83
N ILE A 54 -8.61 -9.31 -16.64
CA ILE A 54 -7.59 -8.52 -17.33
C ILE A 54 -6.19 -8.99 -16.94
N GLU A 55 -5.94 -9.23 -15.66
CA GLU A 55 -4.65 -9.72 -15.13
C GLU A 55 -4.32 -11.10 -15.71
N LEU A 56 -5.24 -12.06 -15.60
CA LEU A 56 -5.06 -13.42 -16.12
C LEU A 56 -4.77 -13.44 -17.63
N ILE A 57 -5.44 -12.59 -18.43
CA ILE A 57 -5.18 -12.51 -19.87
C ILE A 57 -3.86 -11.79 -20.17
N THR A 58 -3.49 -10.80 -19.36
CA THR A 58 -2.20 -10.11 -19.49
C THR A 58 -1.05 -11.08 -19.21
N ASP A 59 -1.15 -11.87 -18.16
CA ASP A 59 -0.18 -12.91 -17.84
C ASP A 59 -0.11 -13.97 -18.93
N ALA A 60 -1.28 -14.45 -19.40
CA ALA A 60 -1.34 -15.41 -20.49
C ALA A 60 -0.65 -14.89 -21.77
N LEU A 61 -0.82 -13.61 -22.12
CA LEU A 61 -0.14 -12.97 -23.25
C LEU A 61 1.37 -12.88 -23.04
N ASN A 62 1.82 -12.49 -21.85
CA ASN A 62 3.25 -12.42 -21.51
C ASN A 62 3.94 -13.79 -21.61
N THR A 63 3.26 -14.86 -21.16
CA THR A 63 3.74 -16.24 -21.35
C THR A 63 3.64 -16.70 -22.80
N ALA A 64 2.57 -16.34 -23.52
CA ALA A 64 2.36 -16.74 -24.92
C ALA A 64 3.44 -16.19 -25.86
N GLU A 65 3.89 -14.96 -25.63
CA GLU A 65 5.00 -14.34 -26.35
C GLU A 65 6.34 -15.03 -26.05
N SER A 66 6.49 -15.59 -24.84
CA SER A 66 7.68 -16.34 -24.42
C SER A 66 7.69 -17.79 -24.95
N ASP A 67 6.51 -18.41 -25.07
CA ASP A 67 6.33 -19.82 -25.47
C ASP A 67 6.07 -20.00 -26.98
N ALA A 68 6.13 -18.92 -27.77
CA ALA A 68 5.87 -18.91 -29.21
C ALA A 68 4.53 -19.55 -29.60
N LEU A 69 3.47 -19.24 -28.84
CA LEU A 69 2.12 -19.71 -29.16
C LEU A 69 1.65 -19.19 -30.53
N PRO A 70 0.70 -19.88 -31.19
CA PRO A 70 0.22 -19.47 -32.51
C PRO A 70 -0.29 -18.03 -32.50
N GLU A 71 0.14 -17.24 -33.48
CA GLU A 71 -0.21 -15.81 -33.62
C GLU A 71 -1.73 -15.55 -33.55
N LYS A 72 -2.53 -16.49 -34.05
CA LYS A 72 -4.00 -16.43 -33.98
C LYS A 72 -4.54 -16.44 -32.54
N GLU A 73 -3.91 -17.20 -31.64
CA GLU A 73 -4.31 -17.27 -30.23
C GLU A 73 -3.86 -16.01 -29.48
N ILE A 74 -2.65 -15.52 -29.75
CA ILE A 74 -2.14 -14.24 -29.25
C ILE A 74 -3.08 -13.10 -29.65
N ASN A 75 -3.46 -13.02 -30.94
CA ASN A 75 -4.37 -11.99 -31.43
C ASN A 75 -5.78 -12.08 -30.81
N LYS A 76 -6.28 -13.29 -30.55
CA LYS A 76 -7.57 -13.50 -29.89
C LYS A 76 -7.54 -13.02 -28.44
N LEU A 77 -6.48 -13.34 -27.71
CA LEU A 77 -6.26 -12.87 -26.34
C LEU A 77 -6.10 -11.34 -26.30
N GLY A 78 -5.32 -10.76 -27.23
CA GLY A 78 -5.14 -9.31 -27.34
C GLY A 78 -6.44 -8.57 -27.64
N THR A 79 -7.29 -9.13 -28.49
CA THR A 79 -8.63 -8.56 -28.77
C THR A 79 -9.51 -8.58 -27.52
N ARG A 80 -9.56 -9.73 -26.82
CA ARG A 80 -10.33 -9.86 -25.57
C ARG A 80 -9.82 -8.91 -24.49
N LEU A 81 -8.50 -8.79 -24.33
CA LEU A 81 -7.88 -7.85 -23.39
C LEU A 81 -8.32 -6.40 -23.68
N ASN A 82 -8.31 -6.01 -24.96
CA ASN A 82 -8.74 -4.68 -25.38
C ASN A 82 -10.22 -4.43 -25.07
N ASP A 83 -11.08 -5.42 -25.27
CA ASP A 83 -12.51 -5.29 -24.98
C ASP A 83 -12.78 -5.20 -23.47
N LEU A 84 -12.06 -5.98 -22.66
CA LEU A 84 -12.13 -5.89 -21.20
C LEU A 84 -11.62 -4.55 -20.68
N LYS A 85 -10.49 -4.04 -21.21
CA LYS A 85 -9.98 -2.70 -20.86
C LYS A 85 -10.97 -1.60 -21.24
N LYS A 86 -11.63 -1.71 -22.41
CA LYS A 86 -12.71 -0.78 -22.80
C LYS A 86 -13.91 -0.87 -21.84
N LYS A 87 -14.28 -2.09 -21.41
CA LYS A 87 -15.35 -2.29 -20.41
C LYS A 87 -14.98 -1.68 -19.07
N LEU A 88 -13.73 -1.83 -18.62
CA LEU A 88 -13.21 -1.25 -17.38
C LEU A 88 -13.25 0.29 -17.41
N ASN A 89 -13.06 0.88 -18.59
CA ASN A 89 -13.11 2.33 -18.80
C ASN A 89 -14.53 2.90 -18.95
N LYS A 90 -15.58 2.13 -18.60
CA LYS A 90 -16.95 2.67 -18.54
C LYS A 90 -17.19 3.41 -17.23
N ALA A 91 -18.08 4.40 -17.28
CA ALA A 91 -18.38 5.28 -16.15
C ALA A 91 -18.68 4.57 -14.82
N PRO A 92 -19.45 3.46 -14.76
CA PRO A 92 -19.71 2.78 -13.49
C PRO A 92 -18.43 2.29 -12.79
N TYR A 93 -17.54 1.64 -13.52
CA TYR A 93 -16.29 1.11 -12.99
C TYR A 93 -15.28 2.21 -12.67
N ILE A 94 -15.21 3.27 -13.49
CA ILE A 94 -14.39 4.45 -13.19
C ILE A 94 -14.84 5.10 -11.88
N ASN A 95 -16.16 5.25 -11.68
CA ASN A 95 -16.70 5.87 -10.48
C ASN A 95 -16.45 5.00 -9.24
N GLN A 96 -16.62 3.68 -9.35
CA GLN A 96 -16.26 2.75 -8.28
C GLN A 96 -14.76 2.81 -7.94
N GLN A 97 -13.86 2.84 -8.93
CA GLN A 97 -12.42 2.97 -8.68
C GLN A 97 -12.07 4.29 -7.99
N LYS A 98 -12.69 5.40 -8.39
CA LYS A 98 -12.50 6.70 -7.73
C LYS A 98 -12.98 6.66 -6.28
N PHE A 99 -14.17 6.12 -6.04
CA PHE A 99 -14.72 5.95 -4.71
C PHE A 99 -13.77 5.14 -3.81
N LEU A 100 -13.32 3.96 -4.28
CA LEU A 100 -12.39 3.13 -3.51
C LEU A 100 -11.08 3.88 -3.21
N LYS A 101 -10.54 4.64 -4.16
CA LYS A 101 -9.31 5.44 -3.95
C LYS A 101 -9.52 6.58 -2.94
N GLU A 102 -10.69 7.20 -2.95
CA GLU A 102 -11.06 8.23 -1.95
C GLU A 102 -11.18 7.60 -0.56
N MET A 103 -11.84 6.44 -0.44
CA MET A 103 -11.96 5.72 0.84
C MET A 103 -10.60 5.24 1.35
N GLU A 104 -9.71 4.79 0.47
CA GLU A 104 -8.33 4.45 0.81
C GLU A 104 -7.58 5.66 1.39
N SER A 105 -7.75 6.83 0.77
CA SER A 105 -7.12 8.06 1.24
C SER A 105 -7.65 8.48 2.61
N ILE A 106 -8.95 8.34 2.85
CA ILE A 106 -9.58 8.62 4.15
C ILE A 106 -9.12 7.61 5.21
N ALA A 107 -9.07 6.32 4.88
CA ALA A 107 -8.58 5.27 5.78
C ALA A 107 -7.14 5.55 6.22
N LEU A 108 -6.26 5.88 5.27
CA LEU A 108 -4.89 6.28 5.56
C LEU A 108 -4.85 7.51 6.46
N LEU A 109 -5.64 8.54 6.19
CA LEU A 109 -5.68 9.74 7.03
C LEU A 109 -6.10 9.42 8.47
N ASN A 110 -7.16 8.62 8.64
CA ASN A 110 -7.66 8.24 9.96
C ASN A 110 -6.61 7.46 10.75
N VAL A 111 -5.89 6.55 10.10
CA VAL A 111 -4.82 5.78 10.73
C VAL A 111 -3.60 6.64 11.04
N LEU A 112 -3.18 7.52 10.13
CA LEU A 112 -2.00 8.37 10.32
C LEU A 112 -2.22 9.48 11.37
N THR A 113 -3.48 9.79 11.69
CA THR A 113 -3.85 10.74 12.75
C THR A 113 -4.09 10.07 14.11
N ASP A 114 -4.10 8.73 14.19
CA ASP A 114 -4.06 8.00 15.46
C ASP A 114 -2.66 8.07 16.07
N THR A 115 -2.44 9.11 16.87
CA THR A 115 -1.15 9.39 17.50
C THR A 115 -0.70 8.29 18.45
N LYS A 116 -1.62 7.55 19.06
CA LYS A 116 -1.29 6.46 19.97
C LYS A 116 -0.71 5.29 19.19
N LEU A 117 -1.46 4.79 18.21
CA LEU A 117 -1.01 3.75 17.30
C LEU A 117 0.34 4.13 16.66
N LEU A 118 0.45 5.36 16.16
CA LEU A 118 1.65 5.81 15.47
C LEU A 118 2.84 5.95 16.41
N SER A 119 2.66 6.36 17.66
CA SER A 119 3.75 6.40 18.62
C SER A 119 4.34 5.00 18.86
N ASP A 120 3.49 3.98 19.03
CA ASP A 120 3.91 2.60 19.22
C ASP A 120 4.64 2.05 17.98
N VAL A 121 4.07 2.27 16.79
CA VAL A 121 4.66 1.84 15.51
C VAL A 121 6.02 2.50 15.30
N LEU A 122 6.13 3.83 15.49
CA LEU A 122 7.37 4.57 15.28
C LEU A 122 8.48 4.13 16.23
N ASN A 123 8.20 3.92 17.51
CA ASN A 123 9.18 3.35 18.46
C ASN A 123 9.61 1.92 18.04
N GLY A 124 8.67 1.17 17.46
CA GLY A 124 8.91 -0.16 16.93
C GLY A 124 9.87 -0.18 15.73
N ILE A 125 9.78 0.79 14.82
CA ILE A 125 10.47 0.77 13.53
C ILE A 125 11.63 1.76 13.39
N LEU A 126 11.78 2.72 14.30
CA LEU A 126 12.86 3.73 14.24
C LEU A 126 13.90 3.54 15.35
N VAL A 127 15.11 3.99 15.06
CA VAL A 127 16.20 4.20 16.02
C VAL A 127 16.80 5.60 15.83
N ASN A 128 17.56 6.08 16.79
CA ASN A 128 18.31 7.34 16.63
C ASN A 128 19.48 7.17 15.65
N GLU A 129 20.21 8.25 15.39
CA GLU A 129 21.40 8.23 14.51
C GLU A 129 22.48 7.23 14.94
N ASN A 130 22.60 6.97 16.25
CA ASN A 130 23.56 6.02 16.83
C ASN A 130 23.07 4.57 16.79
N GLY A 131 21.78 4.33 16.49
CA GLY A 131 21.16 3.01 16.51
C GLY A 131 20.49 2.61 17.82
N ASP A 132 20.37 3.53 18.78
CA ASP A 132 19.69 3.26 20.04
C ASP A 132 18.18 3.36 19.89
N GLU A 133 17.48 2.70 20.81
CA GLU A 133 16.03 2.83 20.96
C GLU A 133 15.63 4.28 21.24
N ILE A 134 14.45 4.64 20.75
CA ILE A 134 13.89 5.98 20.88
C ILE A 134 12.59 5.95 21.69
N LYS A 135 12.14 7.13 22.10
CA LYS A 135 10.85 7.31 22.76
C LYS A 135 10.07 8.48 22.15
N ILE A 136 9.19 8.16 21.23
CA ILE A 136 8.16 9.03 20.66
C ILE A 136 6.86 8.73 21.41
N ASN A 137 6.21 9.75 22.00
CA ASN A 137 4.92 9.60 22.67
C ASN A 137 3.85 10.39 21.90
N GLU A 138 2.57 10.17 22.21
CA GLU A 138 1.43 10.88 21.61
C GLU A 138 1.59 12.41 21.61
N SER A 139 2.09 12.99 22.71
CA SER A 139 2.32 14.44 22.83
C SER A 139 3.37 14.96 21.85
N HIS A 140 4.29 14.10 21.39
CA HIS A 140 5.23 14.46 20.34
C HIS A 140 4.53 14.59 18.98
N LEU A 141 3.49 13.80 18.73
CA LEU A 141 2.83 13.67 17.43
C LEU A 141 1.61 14.59 17.24
N ASN A 142 1.26 15.42 18.21
CA ASN A 142 0.12 16.34 18.12
C ASN A 142 0.52 17.74 17.60
N CYS A 143 1.16 17.81 16.42
CA CYS A 143 1.53 19.08 15.78
C CYS A 143 1.62 18.94 14.25
N ALA A 144 1.53 20.03 13.48
CA ALA A 144 1.53 19.95 12.00
C ALA A 144 2.76 19.22 11.43
N ASP A 145 3.94 19.47 12.00
CA ASP A 145 5.20 18.85 11.56
C ASP A 145 5.24 17.33 11.78
N SER A 146 4.41 16.79 12.68
CA SER A 146 4.38 15.35 12.93
C SER A 146 3.84 14.59 11.74
N PHE A 147 2.84 15.15 11.05
CA PHE A 147 2.17 14.47 9.94
C PHE A 147 3.12 14.24 8.77
N GLU A 148 3.93 15.24 8.42
CA GLU A 148 4.92 15.09 7.34
C GLU A 148 6.02 14.11 7.73
N PHE A 149 6.50 14.16 8.98
CA PHE A 149 7.46 13.19 9.51
C PHE A 149 6.93 11.75 9.44
N ILE A 150 5.71 11.54 9.96
CA ILE A 150 5.00 10.26 9.93
C ILE A 150 4.88 9.76 8.49
N LYS A 151 4.38 10.59 7.58
CA LYS A 151 4.12 10.23 6.19
C LYS A 151 5.40 9.77 5.50
N GLN A 152 6.52 10.48 5.69
CA GLN A 152 7.81 10.12 5.11
C GLN A 152 8.32 8.77 5.65
N VAL A 153 8.31 8.60 6.98
CA VAL A 153 8.77 7.36 7.62
C VAL A 153 7.95 6.16 7.16
N ILE A 154 6.62 6.28 7.16
CA ILE A 154 5.73 5.19 6.79
C ILE A 154 5.84 4.86 5.29
N ALA A 155 5.94 5.85 4.41
CA ALA A 155 6.12 5.63 2.97
C ALA A 155 7.42 4.86 2.68
N ASP A 156 8.53 5.29 3.28
CA ASP A 156 9.84 4.62 3.11
C ASP A 156 9.82 3.20 3.68
N PHE A 157 9.17 3.01 4.83
CA PHE A 157 9.03 1.69 5.43
C PHE A 157 8.28 0.72 4.50
N PHE A 158 7.17 1.15 3.89
CA PHE A 158 6.43 0.33 2.93
C PHE A 158 7.22 0.05 1.65
N LEU A 159 7.97 1.03 1.13
CA LEU A 159 8.86 0.81 -0.02
C LEU A 159 9.92 -0.25 0.28
N ILE A 160 10.51 -0.22 1.48
CA ILE A 160 11.48 -1.24 1.92
C ILE A 160 10.81 -2.62 1.99
N ILE A 161 9.61 -2.73 2.57
CA ILE A 161 8.88 -4.00 2.62
C ILE A 161 8.59 -4.53 1.21
N GLN A 162 8.07 -3.70 0.31
CA GLN A 162 7.72 -4.11 -1.06
C GLN A 162 8.95 -4.57 -1.87
N THR A 163 10.11 -3.96 -1.64
CA THR A 163 11.35 -4.30 -2.36
C THR A 163 12.08 -5.50 -1.76
N SER A 164 11.95 -5.73 -0.45
CA SER A 164 12.34 -7.00 0.16
C SER A 164 11.36 -8.09 -0.30
N ARG A 165 11.87 -9.26 -0.69
CA ARG A 165 11.12 -10.37 -1.34
C ARG A 165 10.03 -11.04 -0.45
N LEU A 166 9.51 -10.32 0.55
CA LEU A 166 8.53 -10.77 1.53
C LEU A 166 7.08 -10.49 1.10
N MET A 167 6.85 -9.63 0.11
CA MET A 167 5.57 -9.54 -0.58
C MET A 167 5.72 -10.09 -2.01
N PRO A 168 4.81 -10.97 -2.47
CA PRO A 168 4.73 -11.28 -3.90
C PRO A 168 4.49 -9.98 -4.65
N LYS A 169 5.19 -9.79 -5.77
CA LYS A 169 4.88 -8.68 -6.69
C LYS A 169 3.45 -8.89 -7.16
N ALA A 170 2.59 -7.92 -6.84
CA ALA A 170 1.33 -7.74 -7.54
C ALA A 170 1.60 -7.28 -8.97
#